data_AF-A0A1M7NHX2-F1
#
_entry.id   AF-A0A1M7NHX2-F1
#
_cell.length_a   1.000
_cell.length_b   1.000
_cell.length_c   1.000
_cell.angle_alpha   90.00
_cell.angle_beta   90.00
_cell.angle_gamma   90.00
#
_symmetry.space_group_name_H-M   'P 1'
#
loop_
_entity.id
_entity.type
_entity.pdbx_description
1 polymer ?
#
loop_
_entity_poly.entity_id
_entity_poly.type
_entity_poly.pdbx_seq_one_letter_code
_entity_poly.pdbx_strand_id
1 'polypeptide(L)' 'MSNLNEGGRRNKWYLILGILFLVYGVYRLYSHLTAEETDNFGSILAVGFIVFGLYDLFRYFRKV' A
#
# COMPACT_ATOMS: atom_id res chain seq x y z
N MET A 1 -35.21 4.48 12.91
CA MET A 1 -33.72 4.40 12.85
C MET A 1 -33.33 3.69 11.58
N SER A 2 -32.75 4.41 10.61
CA SER A 2 -32.33 3.89 9.31
C SER A 2 -31.00 3.13 9.44
N ASN A 3 -31.05 1.80 9.34
CA ASN A 3 -29.85 0.96 9.44
C ASN A 3 -29.96 -0.22 8.48
N LEU A 4 -29.83 0.03 7.16
CA LEU A 4 -29.65 -1.01 6.12
C LEU A 4 -29.11 -0.36 4.83
N ASN A 5 -27.93 0.26 4.87
CA ASN A 5 -27.23 0.67 3.65
C ASN A 5 -25.72 0.41 3.71
N GLU A 6 -25.34 -0.77 4.20
CA GLU A 6 -23.96 -1.28 4.12
C GLU A 6 -23.78 -2.23 2.91
N GLY A 7 -24.64 -2.11 1.91
CA GLY A 7 -24.49 -2.76 0.62
C GLY A 7 -23.45 -2.06 -0.25
N GLY A 8 -22.26 -2.65 -0.40
CA GLY A 8 -21.48 -2.54 -1.64
C GLY A 8 -20.67 -1.25 -1.88
N ARG A 9 -20.37 -0.43 -0.86
CA ARG A 9 -19.45 0.69 -1.03
C ARG A 9 -18.00 0.16 -0.96
N ARG A 10 -17.43 -0.24 -2.11
CA ARG A 10 -16.00 -0.63 -2.25
C ARG A 10 -15.17 0.31 -1.38
N ASN A 11 -14.59 -0.21 -0.29
CA ASN A 11 -14.02 0.63 0.75
C ASN A 11 -12.74 1.26 0.17
N LYS A 12 -12.85 2.48 -0.39
CA LYS A 12 -11.78 3.21 -1.08
C LYS A 12 -10.56 3.43 -0.16
N TRP A 13 -10.76 3.28 1.15
CA TRP A 13 -9.70 3.26 2.16
C TRP A 13 -8.60 2.24 1.87
N TYR A 14 -8.90 1.03 1.41
CA TYR A 14 -7.86 0.05 1.06
C TYR A 14 -7.04 0.51 -0.16
N LEU A 15 -7.68 1.17 -1.13
CA LEU A 15 -6.97 1.77 -2.25
C LEU A 15 -6.07 2.93 -1.80
N ILE A 16 -6.56 3.81 -0.94
CA ILE A 16 -5.80 4.94 -0.42
C ILE A 16 -4.59 4.44 0.39
N LEU A 17 -4.78 3.43 1.25
CA LEU A 17 -3.71 2.77 1.99
C LEU A 17 -2.70 2.10 1.05
N GLY A 18 -3.17 1.34 0.05
CA GLY A 18 -2.30 0.70 -0.94
C GLY A 18 -1.45 1.70 -1.72
N ILE A 19 -2.03 2.84 -2.13
CA ILE A 19 -1.30 3.92 -2.81
C ILE A 19 -0.29 4.58 -1.87
N LEU A 20 -0.67 4.90 -0.62
CA LEU A 20 0.25 5.46 0.38
C LEU A 20 1.44 4.52 0.64
N PHE A 21 1.18 3.22 0.77
CA PHE A 21 2.22 2.21 0.94
C PHE A 21 3.11 2.06 -0.30
N LEU A 22 2.54 2.15 -1.51
CA LEU A 22 3.33 2.14 -2.74
C LEU A 22 4.23 3.38 -2.84
N VAL A 23 3.71 4.57 -2.58
CA VAL A 23 4.49 5.82 -2.63
C VAL A 23 5.59 5.81 -1.58
N TYR A 24 5.28 5.44 -0.34
CA TYR A 24 6.27 5.35 0.74
C TYR A 24 7.30 4.25 0.48
N GLY A 25 6.87 3.08 0.01
CA GLY A 25 7.74 1.95 -0.33
C GLY A 25 8.71 2.28 -1.46
N VAL A 26 8.24 2.93 -2.53
CA VAL A 26 9.09 3.38 -3.66
C VAL A 26 10.05 4.48 -3.20
N TYR A 27 9.58 5.46 -2.43
CA TYR A 27 10.43 6.51 -1.87
C TYR A 27 11.53 5.93 -0.97
N ARG A 28 11.17 4.98 -0.09
CA ARG A 28 12.11 4.31 0.81
C ARG A 28 13.10 3.45 0.03
N LEU A 29 12.64 2.72 -0.98
CA LEU A 29 13.50 1.91 -1.85
C LEU A 29 14.51 2.80 -2.60
N TYR A 30 14.06 3.95 -3.14
CA TYR A 30 14.94 4.92 -3.77
C TYR A 30 15.97 5.50 -2.80
N SER A 31 15.52 5.88 -1.60
CA SER A 31 16.42 6.33 -0.53
C SER A 31 17.40 5.24 -0.11
N HIS A 32 17.01 3.97 -0.12
CA HIS A 32 17.90 2.86 0.21
C HIS A 32 18.94 2.60 -0.88
N LEU A 33 18.58 2.78 -2.15
CA LEU A 33 19.50 2.67 -3.29
C LEU A 33 20.53 3.81 -3.33
N THR A 34 20.21 4.96 -2.73
CA THR A 34 21.04 6.17 -2.75
C THR A 34 21.72 6.48 -1.41
N ALA A 35 21.39 5.76 -0.34
CA ALA A 35 22.00 5.94 0.97
C ALA A 35 23.24 5.05 1.13
N GLU A 36 24.32 5.62 1.67
CA GLU A 36 25.53 4.88 2.06
C GLU A 36 25.30 4.01 3.32
N GLU A 37 24.35 4.38 4.19
CA GLU A 37 23.97 3.57 5.36
C GLU A 37 22.75 2.69 5.10
N THR A 38 22.95 1.39 5.27
CA THR A 38 21.97 0.35 5.00
C THR A 38 21.08 0.13 6.23
N ASP A 39 19.93 0.82 6.30
CA ASP A 39 18.93 0.56 7.34
C ASP A 39 18.09 -0.67 6.98
N ASN A 40 18.53 -1.83 7.48
CA ASN A 40 17.92 -3.15 7.24
C ASN A 40 16.44 -3.21 7.63
N PHE A 41 16.03 -2.51 8.69
CA PHE A 41 14.66 -2.55 9.19
C PHE A 41 13.71 -1.83 8.22
N GLY A 42 14.13 -0.66 7.72
CA GLY A 42 13.38 0.08 6.73
C GLY A 42 13.26 -0.63 5.39
N SER A 43 14.27 -1.41 4.99
CA SER A 43 14.23 -2.19 3.75
C SER A 43 13.22 -3.32 3.80
N ILE A 44 13.14 -4.04 4.93
CA ILE A 44 12.12 -5.10 5.13
C ILE A 44 10.71 -4.50 5.09
N LEU A 45 10.50 -3.35 5.75
CA LEU A 45 9.25 -2.60 5.70
C LEU A 45 8.91 -2.12 4.28
N ALA A 46 9.89 -1.61 3.53
CA ALA A 46 9.69 -1.16 2.15
C ALA A 46 9.23 -2.30 1.24
N VAL A 47 9.86 -3.48 1.35
CA VAL A 47 9.45 -4.67 0.59
C VAL A 47 8.02 -5.08 0.98
N GLY A 48 7.68 -5.08 2.26
CA GLY A 48 6.33 -5.35 2.74
C GLY A 48 5.31 -4.38 2.14
N PHE A 49 5.58 -3.08 2.18
CA PHE A 49 4.68 -2.05 1.63
C PHE A 49 4.54 -2.12 0.11
N ILE A 50 5.60 -2.45 -0.63
CA ILE A 50 5.53 -2.61 -2.09
C ILE A 50 4.65 -3.83 -2.43
N VAL A 51 4.87 -4.97 -1.78
CA VAL A 51 4.08 -6.19 -2.03
C VAL A 51 2.61 -5.99 -1.65
N PHE A 52 2.34 -5.39 -0.48
CA PHE A 52 0.98 -5.14 0.00
C PHE A 52 0.27 -4.09 -0.87
N GLY A 53 0.97 -3.01 -1.23
CA GLY A 53 0.45 -1.96 -2.10
C GLY A 53 0.13 -2.47 -3.50
N LEU A 54 0.99 -3.32 -4.08
CA LEU A 54 0.72 -3.99 -5.36
C LEU A 54 -0.47 -4.94 -5.27
N TYR A 55 -0.59 -5.73 -4.20
CA TYR A 55 -1.71 -6.64 -4.00
C TYR A 55 -3.05 -5.88 -3.89
N ASP A 56 -3.10 -4.82 -3.08
CA ASP A 56 -4.31 -4.01 -2.89
C ASP A 56 -4.68 -3.25 -4.17
N LEU A 57 -3.68 -2.70 -4.88
CA LEU A 57 -3.89 -2.04 -6.16
C LEU A 57 -4.43 -3.03 -7.19
N PHE A 58 -3.80 -4.21 -7.31
CA PHE A 58 -4.23 -5.27 -8.22
C PHE A 58 -5.64 -5.76 -7.90
N ARG A 59 -5.95 -6.01 -6.62
CA ARG A 59 -7.29 -6.39 -6.16
C ARG A 59 -8.33 -5.32 -6.48
N TYR A 60 -7.99 -4.05 -6.30
CA TYR A 60 -8.90 -2.95 -6.63
C TYR A 60 -9.16 -2.82 -8.13
N PHE A 61 -8.12 -2.89 -8.97
CA PHE A 61 -8.30 -2.79 -10.42
C PHE A 61 -8.98 -4.03 -10.99
N ARG A 62 -8.73 -5.21 -10.43
CA ARG A 62 -9.23 -6.48 -10.97
C ARG A 62 -10.71 -6.74 -10.70
N LYS A 63 -11.42 -5.92 -9.90
CA LYS A 63 -12.88 -6.07 -9.65
C LYS A 63 -13.31 -7.55 -9.39
N VAL A 64 -12.45 -8.34 -8.72
CA VAL A 64 -12.78 -9.67 -8.19
C VAL A 64 -13.06 -9.54 -6.70
#